data_AF-A0A4R4P779-F1
#
_entry.id   AF-A0A4R4P779-F1
#
_cell.length_a   1.000
_cell.length_b   1.000
_cell.length_c   1.000
_cell.angle_alpha   90.00
_cell.angle_beta   90.00
_cell.angle_gamma   90.00
#
_symmetry.space_group_name_H-M   'P 1'
#
loop_
_entity.id
_entity.type
_entity.pdbx_description
1 polymer ?
#
loop_
_entity_poly.entity_id
_entity_poly.type
_entity_poly.pdbx_seq_one_letter_code
_entity_poly.pdbx_strand_id
1 'polypeptide(L)'
;MTGALGHDAAPRTLSYDERLFAYLPWPGYTAVDRTAASSTTHWDDRHTALASLASIPDPDAFAAAAAHTPYGPIDLFILHAGPGTWTWNDIHFRPTQFTPAHFTVRTLPNDTVIAIRRTR
;
A
#
# COMPACT_ATOMS: atom_id res chain seq x y z
N MET A 1 20.02 11.32 -9.46
CA MET A 1 19.14 10.86 -8.35
C MET A 1 17.75 10.66 -8.92
N THR A 2 17.43 9.45 -9.37
CA THR A 2 16.08 9.09 -9.81
C THR A 2 15.25 8.83 -8.55
N GLY A 3 14.31 9.75 -8.25
CA GLY A 3 13.31 9.51 -7.21
C GLY A 3 12.49 8.29 -7.57
N ALA A 4 12.15 7.44 -6.60
CA ALA A 4 11.47 6.17 -6.83
C ALA A 4 10.18 6.28 -7.68
N LEU A 5 9.54 7.46 -7.69
CA LEU A 5 8.37 7.77 -8.52
C LEU A 5 8.56 8.99 -9.46
N GLY A 6 9.68 9.71 -9.39
CA GLY A 6 9.88 11.01 -10.07
C GLY A 6 9.48 12.24 -9.22
N HIS A 7 9.84 13.45 -9.67
CA HIS A 7 9.63 14.71 -8.93
C HIS A 7 8.17 15.17 -8.88
N ASP A 8 7.38 14.83 -9.91
CA ASP A 8 5.99 15.27 -10.07
C ASP A 8 4.97 14.17 -9.78
N ALA A 9 5.40 13.07 -9.14
CA ALA A 9 4.49 11.97 -8.82
C ALA A 9 3.48 12.36 -7.73
N ALA A 10 2.22 12.03 -7.96
CA ALA A 10 1.15 12.06 -6.96
C ALA A 10 0.85 10.63 -6.48
N PRO A 11 1.67 10.03 -5.59
CA PRO A 11 1.53 8.64 -5.17
C PRO A 11 0.19 8.38 -4.48
N ARG A 12 -0.42 7.23 -4.80
CA ARG A 12 -1.54 6.69 -4.03
C ARG A 12 -1.04 5.83 -2.88
N THR A 13 -1.47 6.18 -1.67
CA THR A 13 -0.99 5.60 -0.40
C THR A 13 -2.01 4.65 0.20
N LEU A 14 -1.60 3.43 0.49
CA LEU A 14 -2.28 2.53 1.42
C LEU A 14 -1.60 2.65 2.79
N SER A 15 -2.31 3.09 3.83
CA SER A 15 -1.77 3.26 5.17
C SER A 15 -2.67 2.60 6.20
N TYR A 16 -2.11 1.93 7.20
CA TYR A 16 -2.87 1.39 8.33
C TYR A 16 -3.26 2.45 9.38
N ASP A 17 -2.72 3.68 9.27
CA ASP A 17 -3.02 4.80 10.17
C ASP A 17 -3.63 5.96 9.37
N GLU A 18 -4.88 6.32 9.70
CA GLU A 18 -5.62 7.43 9.05
C GLU A 18 -5.10 8.79 9.45
N ARG A 19 -4.45 8.91 10.62
CA ARG A 19 -3.91 10.19 11.09
C ARG A 19 -2.91 10.74 10.09
N LEU A 20 -2.22 9.87 9.35
CA LEU A 20 -1.33 10.26 8.26
C LEU A 20 -2.01 11.20 7.25
N PHE A 21 -3.26 10.90 6.86
CA PHE A 21 -4.01 11.69 5.89
C PHE A 21 -4.56 13.00 6.46
N ALA A 22 -4.64 13.12 7.80
CA ALA A 22 -5.01 14.38 8.45
C ALA A 22 -3.84 15.40 8.47
N TYR A 23 -2.59 14.92 8.43
CA TYR A 23 -1.39 15.77 8.48
C TYR A 23 -0.67 15.92 7.14
N LEU A 24 -0.80 14.94 6.24
CA LEU A 24 -0.16 14.93 4.93
C LEU A 24 -1.23 14.85 3.84
N PRO A 25 -1.25 15.76 2.85
CA PRO A 25 -2.28 15.79 1.80
C PRO A 25 -2.02 14.71 0.73
N TRP A 26 -1.79 13.47 1.14
CA TRP A 26 -1.51 12.35 0.26
C TRP A 26 -2.80 11.69 -0.22
N PRO A 27 -2.94 11.39 -1.53
CA PRO A 27 -4.07 10.61 -2.02
C PRO A 27 -4.13 9.23 -1.35
N GLY A 28 -5.17 8.96 -0.56
CA GLY A 28 -5.41 7.65 0.05
C GLY A 28 -6.01 6.66 -0.94
N TYR A 29 -5.51 5.42 -0.95
CA TYR A 29 -6.09 4.33 -1.75
C TYR A 29 -7.42 3.84 -1.15
N THR A 30 -7.54 3.79 0.18
CA THR A 30 -8.79 3.52 0.90
C THR A 30 -8.69 4.06 2.34
N ALA A 31 -9.84 4.32 2.97
CA ALA A 31 -9.91 4.58 4.41
C ALA A 31 -9.58 3.30 5.21
N VAL A 32 -9.04 3.46 6.41
CA VAL A 32 -8.69 2.35 7.32
C VAL A 32 -9.94 1.81 8.01
N ASP A 33 -10.85 2.70 8.42
CA ASP A 33 -12.11 2.31 9.05
C ASP A 33 -13.28 2.46 8.05
N ARG A 34 -14.15 1.45 8.00
CA ARG A 34 -15.39 1.46 7.21
C ARG A 34 -16.34 2.60 7.62
N THR A 35 -16.22 3.10 8.86
CA THR A 35 -17.05 4.16 9.43
C THR A 35 -16.41 5.56 9.33
N ALA A 36 -15.14 5.66 8.90
CA ALA A 36 -14.46 6.92 8.67
C ALA A 36 -15.00 7.61 7.39
N ALA A 37 -16.08 8.38 7.58
CA ALA A 37 -16.59 9.43 6.69
C ALA A 37 -16.33 9.27 5.17
N SER A 38 -16.89 8.23 4.53
CA SER A 38 -17.78 8.39 3.36
C SER A 38 -18.27 7.03 2.85
N SER A 39 -19.55 6.76 3.11
CA SER A 39 -20.38 5.68 2.57
C SER A 39 -20.56 5.69 1.04
N THR A 40 -19.69 6.38 0.30
CA THR A 40 -19.67 6.47 -1.18
C THR A 40 -18.41 5.85 -1.80
N THR A 41 -17.40 5.52 -1.00
CA THR A 41 -16.23 4.78 -1.48
C THR A 41 -16.58 3.31 -1.41
N HIS A 42 -16.47 2.58 -2.51
CA HIS A 42 -16.61 1.12 -2.63
C HIS A 42 -15.67 0.37 -1.66
N TRP A 43 -15.86 0.51 -0.35
CA TRP A 43 -14.91 0.10 0.69
C TRP A 43 -14.80 -1.41 0.70
N ASP A 44 -15.95 -2.11 0.65
CA ASP A 44 -15.99 -3.57 0.60
C ASP A 44 -15.30 -4.10 -0.68
N ASP A 45 -15.50 -3.44 -1.83
CA ASP A 45 -14.87 -3.85 -3.09
C ASP A 45 -13.36 -3.53 -3.11
N ARG A 46 -12.94 -2.40 -2.53
CA ARG A 46 -11.52 -2.01 -2.40
C ARG A 46 -10.79 -2.93 -1.43
N HIS A 47 -11.42 -3.27 -0.32
CA HIS A 47 -10.93 -4.28 0.62
C HIS A 47 -10.77 -5.63 -0.06
N THR A 48 -11.78 -6.08 -0.82
CA THR A 48 -11.72 -7.32 -1.61
C THR A 48 -10.59 -7.29 -2.65
N ALA A 49 -10.40 -6.15 -3.32
CA ALA A 49 -9.28 -5.97 -4.26
C ALA A 49 -7.92 -6.03 -3.56
N LEU A 50 -7.79 -5.46 -2.36
CA LEU A 50 -6.57 -5.56 -1.54
C LEU A 50 -6.32 -6.98 -1.05
N ALA A 51 -7.35 -7.70 -0.61
CA ALA A 51 -7.22 -9.09 -0.19
C ALA A 51 -6.79 -9.98 -1.36
N SER A 52 -7.36 -9.74 -2.55
CA SER A 52 -6.97 -10.41 -3.79
C SER A 52 -5.51 -10.10 -4.15
N LEU A 53 -5.10 -8.83 -4.08
CA LEU A 53 -3.71 -8.41 -4.30
C LEU A 53 -2.73 -9.09 -3.32
N ALA A 54 -3.06 -9.08 -2.03
CA ALA A 54 -2.24 -9.69 -0.98
C ALA A 54 -2.09 -11.22 -1.15
N SER A 55 -3.05 -11.88 -1.79
CA SER A 55 -2.99 -13.32 -2.03
C SER A 55 -1.89 -13.75 -3.02
N ILE A 56 -1.46 -12.85 -3.92
CA ILE A 56 -0.50 -13.13 -5.02
C ILE A 56 0.90 -13.40 -4.44
N PRO A 57 1.43 -14.64 -4.48
CA PRO A 57 2.72 -14.95 -3.85
C PRO A 57 3.92 -14.49 -4.67
N ASP A 58 3.78 -14.46 -6.00
CA ASP A 58 4.85 -14.12 -6.92
C ASP A 58 5.13 -12.60 -6.90
N PRO A 59 6.38 -12.17 -6.68
CA PRO A 59 6.68 -10.75 -6.50
C PRO A 59 6.56 -9.92 -7.78
N ASP A 60 6.80 -10.52 -8.96
CA ASP A 60 6.67 -9.81 -10.24
C ASP A 60 5.19 -9.59 -10.57
N ALA A 61 4.37 -10.63 -10.40
CA ALA A 61 2.92 -10.56 -10.54
C ALA A 61 2.29 -9.62 -9.52
N PHE A 62 2.76 -9.63 -8.26
CA PHE A 62 2.31 -8.70 -7.22
C PHE A 62 2.59 -7.25 -7.60
N ALA A 63 3.82 -6.94 -8.02
CA ALA A 63 4.20 -5.59 -8.44
C ALA A 63 3.38 -5.09 -9.64
N ALA A 64 3.15 -5.96 -10.63
CA ALA A 64 2.33 -5.66 -11.79
C ALA A 64 0.86 -5.42 -11.41
N ALA A 65 0.29 -6.25 -10.54
CA ALA A 65 -1.08 -6.10 -10.04
C ALA A 65 -1.26 -4.85 -9.18
N ALA A 66 -0.29 -4.53 -8.32
CA ALA A 66 -0.29 -3.30 -7.51
C ALA A 66 -0.30 -2.03 -8.37
N ALA A 67 0.32 -2.06 -9.55
CA ALA A 67 0.29 -0.95 -10.50
C ALA A 67 -1.04 -0.82 -11.27
N HIS A 68 -1.88 -1.86 -11.30
CA HIS A 68 -3.08 -1.93 -12.14
C HIS A 68 -4.31 -2.45 -11.39
N THR A 69 -4.51 -2.04 -10.14
CA THR A 69 -5.72 -2.45 -9.41
C THR A 69 -6.98 -1.84 -10.07
N PRO A 70 -8.17 -2.43 -9.86
CA PRO A 70 -9.43 -1.88 -10.37
C PRO A 70 -9.73 -0.43 -9.94
N TYR A 71 -9.12 0.02 -8.83
CA TYR A 71 -9.28 1.37 -8.28
C TYR A 71 -8.05 2.25 -8.51
N GLY A 72 -7.16 1.82 -9.41
CA GLY A 72 -5.90 2.47 -9.80
C GLY A 72 -4.69 2.00 -9.00
N PRO A 73 -3.49 2.54 -9.27
CA PRO A 73 -2.26 2.00 -8.68
C PRO A 73 -2.21 2.20 -7.16
N ILE A 74 -1.43 1.33 -6.50
CA ILE A 74 -0.90 1.54 -5.16
C ILE A 74 0.61 1.76 -5.29
N ASP A 75 1.07 2.96 -4.94
CA ASP A 75 2.47 3.37 -5.09
C ASP A 75 3.22 3.31 -3.78
N LEU A 76 2.51 3.44 -2.67
CA LEU A 76 3.06 3.48 -1.33
C LEU A 76 2.25 2.58 -0.41
N PHE A 77 2.91 1.61 0.20
CA PHE A 77 2.36 0.76 1.26
C PHE A 77 2.98 1.18 2.58
N ILE A 78 2.15 1.55 3.55
CA ILE A 78 2.53 1.77 4.94
C ILE A 78 1.78 0.71 5.74
N LEU A 79 2.55 -0.25 6.25
CA LEU A 79 2.05 -1.49 6.86
C LEU A 79 2.62 -1.61 8.26
N HIS A 80 1.88 -2.33 9.12
CA HIS A 80 2.40 -2.76 10.41
C HIS A 80 3.19 -4.07 10.22
N ALA A 81 4.40 -4.14 10.73
CA ALA A 81 5.23 -5.33 10.70
C ALA A 81 4.87 -6.24 11.87
N GLY A 82 4.79 -7.54 11.59
CA GLY A 82 4.68 -8.59 12.58
C GLY A 82 5.62 -9.75 12.24
N PRO A 83 5.66 -10.81 13.06
CA PRO A 83 6.49 -11.97 12.79
C PRO A 83 6.14 -12.62 11.44
N GLY A 84 7.00 -12.44 10.43
CA GLY A 84 6.85 -13.04 9.11
C GLY A 84 5.73 -12.46 8.21
N THR A 85 5.02 -11.43 8.65
CA THR A 85 3.89 -10.82 7.92
C THR A 85 3.91 -9.30 8.07
N TRP A 86 3.47 -8.59 7.04
CA TRP A 86 3.12 -7.17 7.15
C TRP A 86 1.63 -7.03 6.98
N THR A 87 0.99 -6.14 7.74
CA THR A 87 -0.47 -6.04 7.76
C THR A 87 -0.96 -4.64 7.44
N TRP A 88 -2.09 -4.62 6.74
CA TRP A 88 -2.96 -3.47 6.65
C TRP A 88 -4.32 -3.94 7.19
N ASN A 89 -4.71 -3.47 8.38
CA ASN A 89 -5.88 -3.98 9.10
C ASN A 89 -5.84 -5.53 9.23
N ASP A 90 -6.84 -6.23 8.70
CA ASP A 90 -6.98 -7.69 8.66
C ASP A 90 -6.29 -8.34 7.43
N ILE A 91 -5.72 -7.55 6.52
CA ILE A 91 -5.07 -8.04 5.31
C ILE A 91 -3.59 -8.29 5.57
N HIS A 92 -3.15 -9.51 5.24
CA HIS A 92 -1.79 -9.98 5.45
C HIS A 92 -0.99 -10.03 4.15
N PHE A 93 0.08 -9.26 4.09
CA PHE A 93 1.08 -9.30 3.03
C PHE A 93 2.31 -10.09 3.47
N ARG A 94 2.93 -10.76 2.49
CA ARG A 94 4.19 -11.47 2.65
C ARG A 94 5.33 -10.49 2.37
N PRO A 95 6.33 -10.33 3.26
CA PRO A 95 7.48 -9.46 3.00
C PRO A 95 8.19 -9.77 1.68
N THR A 96 8.18 -11.03 1.23
CA THR A 96 8.76 -11.48 -0.03
C THR A 96 8.09 -10.91 -1.28
N GLN A 97 6.86 -10.38 -1.19
CA GLN A 97 6.18 -9.68 -2.29
C GLN A 97 6.86 -8.33 -2.63
N PHE A 98 7.52 -7.70 -1.65
CA PHE A 98 8.10 -6.36 -1.78
C PHE A 98 9.59 -6.44 -2.13
N THR A 99 9.91 -7.10 -3.25
CA THR A 99 11.30 -7.30 -3.66
C THR A 99 11.99 -5.98 -4.04
N PRO A 100 13.32 -5.86 -3.84
CA PRO A 100 14.06 -4.64 -4.16
C PRO A 100 14.06 -4.28 -5.66
N ALA A 101 13.71 -5.24 -6.53
CA ALA A 101 13.55 -5.01 -7.97
C ALA A 101 12.39 -4.05 -8.26
N HIS A 102 11.32 -4.11 -7.47
CA HIS A 102 10.10 -3.33 -7.69
C HIS A 102 9.80 -2.34 -6.58
N PHE A 103 10.39 -2.51 -5.39
CA PHE A 103 10.09 -1.68 -4.23
C PHE A 103 11.36 -1.16 -3.55
N THR A 104 11.26 0.05 -3.01
CA THR A 104 12.19 0.55 -2.00
C THR A 104 11.52 0.39 -0.64
N VAL A 105 12.06 -0.49 0.20
CA VAL A 105 11.50 -0.79 1.52
C VAL A 105 12.30 -0.07 2.61
N ARG A 106 11.61 0.51 3.59
CA ARG A 106 12.18 1.10 4.81
C ARG A 106 11.38 0.66 6.02
N THR A 107 12.08 0.28 7.09
CA THR A 107 11.47 0.08 8.41
C THR A 107 11.66 1.35 9.23
N LEU A 108 10.60 1.72 9.96
CA LEU A 108 10.54 2.84 10.87
C LEU A 108 10.25 2.34 12.29
N PRO A 109 10.41 3.20 13.33
CA PRO A 109 9.99 2.87 14.68
C PRO A 109 8.51 2.41 14.76
N ASN A 110 8.14 1.75 15.86
CA ASN A 110 6.80 1.21 16.11
C ASN A 110 6.35 0.19 15.04
N ASP A 111 7.26 -0.70 14.66
CA ASP A 111 7.01 -1.78 13.71
C ASP A 111 6.36 -1.29 12.41
N THR A 112 6.69 -0.08 11.94
CA THR A 112 6.13 0.46 10.70
C THR A 112 7.03 0.11 9.53
N VAL A 113 6.45 -0.41 8.45
CA VAL A 113 7.16 -0.63 7.18
C VAL A 113 6.56 0.24 6.10
N ILE A 114 7.44 0.90 5.36
CA ILE A 114 7.13 1.67 4.17
C ILE A 114 7.72 0.95 2.96
N ALA A 115 6.88 0.55 2.00
CA ALA A 115 7.31 0.04 0.70
C ALA A 115 6.85 0.99 -0.41
N ILE A 116 7.81 1.59 -1.11
CA ILE A 116 7.59 2.54 -2.20
C ILE A 116 7.81 1.81 -3.52
N ARG A 117 6.79 1.72 -4.37
CA ARG A 117 6.90 1.14 -5.70
C ARG A 117 7.90 1.95 -6.55
N ARG A 118 8.76 1.27 -7.28
CA ARG A 118 9.71 1.88 -8.21
C ARG A 118 9.02 2.03 -9.56
N THR A 119 9.08 3.23 -10.10
CA THR A 119 8.83 3.46 -11.52
C THR A 119 10.07 3.07 -12.30
N ARG A 120 9.90 2.32 -13.40
CA ARG A 120 10.97 2.12 -14.37
C ARG A 120 11.14 3.38 -15.21
#